data_AF-A0A0F9UZM4-F1
#
_entry.id   AF-A0A0F9UZM4-F1
#
_cell.length_a   1.000
_cell.length_b   1.000
_cell.length_c   1.000
_cell.angle_alpha   90.00
_cell.angle_beta   90.00
_cell.angle_gamma   90.00
#
_symmetry.space_group_name_H-M   'P 1'
#
loop_
_entity.id
_entity.type
_entity.pdbx_description
1 polymer ?
#
loop_
_entity_poly.entity_id
_entity_poly.type
_entity_poly.pdbx_seq_one_letter_code
_entity_poly.pdbx_strand_id
1 'polypeptide(L)'
;MSVLNYKQLKTYLQDLKVEQVAPVYLIYGDELLYKKALEDVLNRIISDSPGASKDFNYEPIDGANENIPEAVERINTFSLLLGKKIVAICDSKVFYRKEDKEKFLEKAQEAYDKDEIQKTARHLLSYLAFSNLSFDDLREVYRDKIAAVDLLYSQAGQWLDKIVDYCRDHGMTIPSMMDTGEVLEKAIENGFPGDNHLIITTDLVDKRRRLYNTIDKHGIIIDCSVPKGDRTADKKAQEAVLYEEMGRII
;
A
#
# COMPACT_ATOMS: atom_id res chain seq x y z
N MET A 1 8.43 -11.92 -14.82
CA MET A 1 8.99 -13.12 -14.16
C MET A 1 7.83 -13.90 -13.57
N SER A 2 8.00 -15.05 -12.88
CA SER A 2 6.87 -15.71 -12.23
C SER A 2 6.47 -14.96 -10.95
N VAL A 3 5.19 -14.64 -10.79
CA VAL A 3 4.61 -14.12 -9.54
C VAL A 3 4.93 -15.08 -8.39
N LEU A 4 5.55 -14.57 -7.32
CA LEU A 4 5.94 -15.34 -6.14
C LEU A 4 4.80 -15.35 -5.12
N ASN A 5 4.33 -16.52 -4.71
CA ASN A 5 3.35 -16.59 -3.64
C ASN A 5 4.03 -16.32 -2.28
N TYR A 6 3.36 -15.58 -1.37
CA TYR A 6 3.94 -15.24 -0.07
C TYR A 6 4.44 -16.44 0.74
N LYS A 7 3.84 -17.63 0.57
CA LYS A 7 4.28 -18.87 1.24
C LYS A 7 5.68 -19.33 0.81
N GLN A 8 6.10 -18.94 -0.38
CA GLN A 8 7.40 -19.27 -0.94
C GLN A 8 8.43 -18.17 -0.67
N LEU A 9 8.01 -17.00 -0.17
CA LEU A 9 8.86 -15.83 -0.01
C LEU A 9 10.07 -16.12 0.88
N LYS A 10 9.86 -16.75 2.03
CA LYS A 10 10.94 -17.02 2.97
C LYS A 10 12.04 -17.89 2.35
N THR A 11 11.67 -18.99 1.70
CA THR A 11 12.61 -19.88 1.00
C THR A 11 13.31 -19.13 -0.13
N TYR A 12 12.54 -18.38 -0.92
CA TYR A 12 13.09 -17.58 -2.01
C TYR A 12 14.16 -16.58 -1.51
N LEU A 13 13.90 -15.83 -0.44
CA LEU A 13 14.84 -14.84 0.10
C LEU A 13 16.08 -15.50 0.76
N GLN A 14 15.95 -16.72 1.29
CA GLN A 14 17.08 -17.47 1.82
C GLN A 14 18.05 -17.90 0.71
N ASP A 15 17.52 -18.30 -0.44
CA ASP A 15 18.32 -18.76 -1.59
C ASP A 15 18.78 -17.59 -2.48
N LEU A 16 18.18 -16.40 -2.33
CA LEU A 16 18.51 -15.22 -3.11
C LEU A 16 19.92 -14.71 -2.79
N LYS A 17 20.77 -14.58 -3.81
CA LYS A 17 22.09 -13.96 -3.64
C LYS A 17 22.00 -12.43 -3.63
N VAL A 18 22.99 -11.77 -3.04
CA VAL A 18 23.03 -10.31 -2.88
C VAL A 18 22.91 -9.60 -4.23
N GLU A 19 23.64 -10.10 -5.22
CA GLU A 19 23.69 -9.60 -6.60
C GLU A 19 22.42 -9.89 -7.41
N GLN A 20 21.47 -10.64 -6.84
CA GLN A 20 20.20 -11.02 -7.48
C GLN A 20 18.99 -10.28 -6.89
N VAL A 21 19.21 -9.41 -5.88
CA VAL A 21 18.15 -8.58 -5.32
C VAL A 21 17.60 -7.66 -6.41
N ALA A 22 16.28 -7.65 -6.56
CA ALA A 22 15.63 -6.89 -7.64
C ALA A 22 15.56 -5.40 -7.30
N PRO A 23 15.63 -4.51 -8.30
CA PRO A 23 15.50 -3.07 -8.07
C PRO A 23 14.06 -2.65 -7.70
N VAL A 24 13.06 -3.49 -8.00
CA VAL A 24 11.64 -3.21 -7.73
C VAL A 24 10.96 -4.43 -7.13
N TYR A 25 10.17 -4.21 -6.09
CA TYR A 25 9.26 -5.20 -5.52
C TYR A 25 7.83 -4.64 -5.49
N LEU A 26 6.86 -5.41 -6.00
CA LEU A 26 5.43 -5.17 -5.78
C LEU A 26 4.88 -6.25 -4.87
N ILE A 27 4.32 -5.87 -3.73
CA ILE A 27 3.76 -6.79 -2.75
C ILE A 27 2.28 -6.46 -2.64
N TYR A 28 1.41 -7.41 -2.99
CA TYR A 28 -0.02 -7.16 -2.99
C TYR A 28 -0.87 -8.22 -2.33
N GLY A 29 -2.01 -7.81 -1.75
CA GLY A 29 -3.03 -8.72 -1.23
C GLY A 29 -3.47 -8.37 0.19
N ASP A 30 -3.48 -9.36 1.07
CA ASP A 30 -3.88 -9.16 2.46
C ASP A 30 -2.88 -8.26 3.22
N GLU A 31 -3.40 -7.30 4.00
CA GLU A 31 -2.59 -6.29 4.69
C GLU A 31 -1.58 -6.86 5.66
N LEU A 32 -1.98 -7.86 6.44
CA LEU A 32 -1.11 -8.46 7.42
C LEU A 32 0.05 -9.20 6.72
N LEU A 33 -0.30 -9.91 5.64
CA LEU A 33 0.67 -10.66 4.86
C LEU A 33 1.62 -9.78 4.05
N TYR A 34 1.14 -8.71 3.41
CA TYR A 34 2.05 -7.84 2.64
C TYR A 34 2.95 -7.00 3.54
N LYS A 35 2.51 -6.61 4.74
CA LYS A 35 3.37 -5.92 5.72
C LYS A 35 4.50 -6.83 6.20
N LYS A 36 4.19 -8.09 6.47
CA LYS A 36 5.18 -9.11 6.80
C LYS A 36 6.15 -9.38 5.65
N ALA A 37 5.64 -9.50 4.43
CA ALA A 37 6.48 -9.65 3.24
C ALA A 37 7.38 -8.43 2.99
N LEU A 38 6.87 -7.20 3.23
CA LEU A 38 7.68 -5.98 3.19
C LEU A 38 8.85 -6.08 4.17
N GLU A 39 8.58 -6.44 5.43
CA GLU A 39 9.62 -6.62 6.44
C GLU A 39 10.67 -7.66 6.04
N ASP A 40 10.25 -8.80 5.50
CA ASP A 40 11.15 -9.87 5.03
C ASP A 40 12.03 -9.38 3.87
N VAL A 41 11.45 -8.65 2.90
CA VAL A 41 12.19 -8.07 1.77
C VAL A 41 13.17 -6.99 2.25
N LEU A 42 12.74 -6.08 3.15
CA LEU A 42 13.61 -5.06 3.74
C LEU A 42 14.81 -5.69 4.45
N ASN A 43 14.58 -6.70 5.29
CA ASN A 43 15.64 -7.41 6.01
C ASN A 43 16.63 -8.05 5.04
N ARG A 44 16.13 -8.63 3.94
CA ARG A 44 16.99 -9.25 2.92
C ARG A 44 17.82 -8.24 2.14
N ILE A 45 17.26 -7.08 1.81
CA ILE A 45 18.01 -6.03 1.10
C ILE A 45 19.14 -5.48 2.00
N ILE A 46 18.86 -5.30 3.28
CA ILE A 46 19.78 -4.67 4.23
C ILE A 46 20.86 -5.65 4.75
N SER A 47 20.61 -6.97 4.76
CA SER A 47 21.45 -7.96 5.46
C SER A 47 22.92 -7.96 5.09
N ASP A 48 23.25 -7.52 3.87
CA ASP A 48 24.58 -7.64 3.29
C ASP A 48 25.38 -6.32 3.34
N SER A 49 24.83 -5.27 3.94
CA SER A 49 25.50 -3.95 4.09
C SER A 49 25.96 -3.73 5.54
N PRO A 50 27.27 -3.79 5.84
CA PRO A 50 27.78 -3.55 7.20
C PRO A 50 27.39 -2.17 7.71
N GLY A 51 26.76 -2.13 8.89
CA GLY A 51 26.30 -0.88 9.51
C GLY A 51 25.02 -0.30 8.90
N ALA A 52 24.42 -0.94 7.90
CA ALA A 52 23.10 -0.56 7.41
C ALA A 52 22.01 -0.91 8.42
N SER A 53 21.03 -0.04 8.54
CA SER A 53 19.85 -0.25 9.38
C SER A 53 18.62 0.36 8.71
N LYS A 54 17.44 -0.06 9.12
CA LYS A 54 16.19 0.51 8.61
C LYS A 54 16.12 2.02 8.84
N ASP A 55 16.60 2.50 9.99
CA ASP A 55 16.57 3.92 10.33
C ASP A 55 17.35 4.81 9.33
N PHE A 56 18.31 4.24 8.61
CA PHE A 56 19.15 4.97 7.66
C PHE A 56 18.86 4.64 6.20
N ASN A 57 18.36 3.44 5.93
CA ASN A 57 18.26 2.90 4.58
C ASN A 57 16.82 2.77 4.08
N TYR A 58 15.82 2.95 4.95
CA TYR A 58 14.40 2.79 4.62
C TYR A 58 13.63 4.11 4.74
N GLU A 59 13.04 4.54 3.64
CA GLU A 59 12.21 5.74 3.53
C GLU A 59 10.76 5.35 3.18
N PRO A 60 9.87 5.16 4.17
CA PRO A 60 8.45 4.95 3.91
C PRO A 60 7.76 6.22 3.43
N ILE A 61 6.88 6.08 2.45
CA ILE A 61 6.07 7.15 1.88
C ILE A 61 4.62 6.66 1.83
N ASP A 62 3.68 7.51 2.25
CA ASP A 62 2.26 7.18 2.19
C ASP A 62 1.79 7.03 0.74
N GLY A 63 0.97 5.99 0.50
CA GLY A 63 0.57 5.54 -0.82
C GLY A 63 -0.46 6.39 -1.57
N ALA A 64 -0.80 7.58 -1.09
CA ALA A 64 -1.59 8.55 -1.85
C ALA A 64 -0.92 8.88 -3.20
N ASN A 65 -1.73 9.04 -4.26
CA ASN A 65 -1.20 9.22 -5.61
C ASN A 65 -0.33 10.47 -5.77
N GLU A 66 -0.62 11.52 -5.02
CA GLU A 66 0.14 12.78 -5.04
C GLU A 66 1.55 12.68 -4.45
N ASN A 67 1.82 11.65 -3.64
CA ASN A 67 3.15 11.41 -3.06
C ASN A 67 4.06 10.59 -4.00
N ILE A 68 3.50 10.01 -5.07
CA ILE A 68 4.27 9.18 -6.01
C ILE A 68 5.40 9.96 -6.72
N PRO A 69 5.19 11.20 -7.19
CA PRO A 69 6.28 12.02 -7.73
C PRO A 69 7.44 12.22 -6.74
N GLU A 70 7.13 12.46 -5.46
CA GLU A 70 8.15 12.58 -4.41
C GLU A 70 8.91 11.26 -4.19
N ALA A 71 8.20 10.12 -4.17
CA ALA A 71 8.82 8.81 -4.08
C ALA A 71 9.81 8.56 -5.24
N VAL A 72 9.40 8.95 -6.46
CA VAL A 72 10.25 8.86 -7.66
C VAL A 72 11.45 9.79 -7.59
N GLU A 73 11.30 11.00 -7.06
CA GLU A 73 12.43 11.92 -6.85
C GLU A 73 13.43 11.35 -5.84
N ARG A 74 12.93 10.86 -4.70
CA ARG A 74 13.76 10.30 -3.62
C ARG A 74 14.53 9.06 -4.06
N ILE A 75 13.91 8.14 -4.80
CA ILE A 75 14.59 6.91 -5.27
C ILE A 75 15.63 7.20 -6.36
N ASN A 76 15.47 8.28 -7.13
CA ASN A 76 16.44 8.71 -8.15
C ASN A 76 17.57 9.58 -7.60
N THR A 77 17.56 9.85 -6.30
CA THR A 77 18.66 10.57 -5.63
C THR A 77 19.66 9.56 -5.06
N PHE A 78 20.95 9.82 -5.24
CA PHE A 78 22.01 9.00 -4.65
C PHE A 78 21.91 8.97 -3.13
N SER A 79 22.12 7.79 -2.54
CA SER A 79 22.26 7.67 -1.09
C SER A 79 23.48 8.47 -0.62
N LEU A 80 23.27 9.35 0.37
CA LEU A 80 24.36 10.05 1.06
C LEU A 80 25.01 9.19 2.16
N LEU A 81 24.34 8.08 2.53
CA LEU A 81 24.77 7.15 3.57
C LEU A 81 25.34 5.88 2.94
N LEU A 82 26.23 5.20 3.67
CA LEU A 82 26.73 3.88 3.29
C LEU A 82 25.58 2.86 3.29
N GLY A 83 25.51 2.03 2.25
CA GLY A 83 24.50 0.99 2.11
C GLY A 83 23.43 1.31 1.06
N LYS A 84 22.49 0.37 0.91
CA LYS A 84 21.43 0.42 -0.09
C LYS A 84 20.34 1.41 0.31
N LYS A 85 19.77 2.17 -0.63
CA LYS A 85 18.61 3.02 -0.35
C LYS A 85 17.33 2.28 -0.71
N ILE A 86 16.33 2.33 0.17
CA ILE A 86 15.04 1.69 -0.05
C ILE A 86 13.96 2.74 0.14
N VAL A 87 13.20 3.01 -0.92
CA VAL A 87 11.99 3.84 -0.84
C VAL A 87 10.80 2.91 -0.94
N ALA A 88 9.88 2.98 0.02
CA ALA A 88 8.65 2.19 -0.02
C ALA A 88 7.42 3.09 -0.13
N ILE A 89 6.60 2.82 -1.14
CA ILE A 89 5.26 3.42 -1.28
C ILE A 89 4.28 2.47 -0.57
N CYS A 90 3.92 2.83 0.65
CA CYS A 90 3.12 1.99 1.54
C CYS A 90 1.62 2.19 1.28
N ASP A 91 0.88 1.09 1.13
CA ASP A 91 -0.57 1.09 0.94
C ASP A 91 -1.02 1.89 -0.31
N SER A 92 -0.24 1.79 -1.39
CA SER A 92 -0.39 2.53 -2.65
C SER A 92 -1.78 2.43 -3.26
N LYS A 93 -2.29 3.58 -3.73
CA LYS A 93 -3.56 3.71 -4.46
C LYS A 93 -3.40 3.68 -5.99
N VAL A 94 -2.19 3.48 -6.50
CA VAL A 94 -1.88 3.60 -7.94
C VAL A 94 -2.62 2.58 -8.83
N PHE A 95 -3.11 1.48 -8.25
CA PHE A 95 -3.90 0.47 -8.96
C PHE A 95 -5.41 0.64 -8.82
N TYR A 96 -5.89 1.55 -7.95
CA TYR A 96 -7.31 1.80 -7.74
C TYR A 96 -7.92 2.56 -8.91
N ARG A 97 -9.20 2.29 -9.17
CA ARG A 97 -10.02 3.03 -10.14
C ARG A 97 -11.18 3.72 -9.44
N LYS A 98 -11.86 4.62 -10.16
CA LYS A 98 -13.06 5.32 -9.65
C LYS A 98 -14.15 4.36 -9.20
N GLU A 99 -14.26 3.20 -9.84
CA GLU A 99 -15.23 2.17 -9.51
C GLU A 99 -14.93 1.47 -8.18
N ASP A 100 -13.69 1.53 -7.68
CA ASP A 100 -13.26 0.89 -6.44
C ASP A 100 -13.56 1.75 -5.19
N LYS A 101 -14.19 2.92 -5.34
CA LYS A 101 -14.36 3.90 -4.26
C LYS A 101 -14.97 3.32 -2.98
N GLU A 102 -15.96 2.42 -3.09
CA GLU A 102 -16.67 1.84 -1.94
C GLU A 102 -15.76 1.01 -1.04
N LYS A 103 -14.68 0.42 -1.59
CA LYS A 103 -13.67 -0.32 -0.80
C LYS A 103 -12.97 0.58 0.21
N PHE A 104 -12.90 1.89 -0.03
CA PHE A 104 -12.35 2.82 0.95
C PHE A 104 -13.24 2.96 2.18
N LEU A 105 -14.56 2.84 2.06
CA LEU A 105 -15.46 2.86 3.21
C LEU A 105 -15.34 1.60 4.05
N GLU A 106 -15.33 0.44 3.39
CA GLU A 106 -15.09 -0.85 4.07
C GLU A 106 -13.80 -0.80 4.90
N LYS A 107 -12.73 -0.28 4.32
CA LYS A 107 -11.43 -0.14 5.00
C LYS A 107 -11.40 0.93 6.07
N ALA A 108 -12.10 2.04 5.87
CA ALA A 108 -12.21 3.07 6.90
C ALA A 108 -12.90 2.48 8.13
N GLN A 109 -13.96 1.69 7.93
CA GLN A 109 -14.65 0.96 8.99
C GLN A 109 -13.73 -0.05 9.67
N GLU A 110 -13.06 -0.92 8.91
CA GLU A 110 -12.11 -1.91 9.47
C GLU A 110 -10.98 -1.27 10.29
N ALA A 111 -10.45 -0.13 9.84
CA ALA A 111 -9.42 0.62 10.56
C ALA A 111 -10.01 1.29 11.81
N TYR A 112 -11.23 1.80 11.73
CA TYR A 112 -11.91 2.43 12.87
C TYR A 112 -12.20 1.43 13.98
N ASP A 113 -12.65 0.22 13.62
CA ASP A 113 -12.92 -0.87 14.56
C ASP A 113 -11.66 -1.35 15.30
N LYS A 114 -10.48 -1.01 14.78
CA LYS A 114 -9.15 -1.29 15.38
C LYS A 114 -8.54 -0.06 16.08
N ASP A 115 -9.30 1.01 16.26
CA ASP A 115 -8.83 2.30 16.80
C ASP A 115 -7.69 2.97 15.99
N GLU A 116 -7.53 2.62 14.71
CA GLU A 116 -6.50 3.16 13.82
C GLU A 116 -6.92 4.51 13.19
N ILE A 117 -7.16 5.54 14.02
CA ILE A 117 -7.78 6.84 13.62
C ILE A 117 -7.12 7.48 12.39
N GLN A 118 -5.80 7.55 12.35
CA GLN A 118 -5.09 8.16 11.22
C GLN A 118 -5.32 7.38 9.91
N LYS A 119 -5.39 6.06 9.99
CA LYS A 119 -5.63 5.20 8.83
C LYS A 119 -7.09 5.27 8.38
N THR A 120 -8.03 5.32 9.33
CA THR A 120 -9.45 5.63 9.04
C THR A 120 -9.55 6.95 8.27
N ALA A 121 -8.87 8.00 8.74
CA ALA A 121 -8.83 9.30 8.06
C ALA A 121 -8.30 9.20 6.63
N ARG A 122 -7.18 8.50 6.40
CA ARG A 122 -6.62 8.30 5.04
C ARG A 122 -7.57 7.57 4.11
N HIS A 123 -8.28 6.54 4.60
CA HIS A 123 -9.30 5.85 3.81
C HIS A 123 -10.50 6.74 3.50
N LEU A 124 -11.00 7.51 4.47
CA LEU A 124 -12.05 8.49 4.24
C LEU A 124 -11.65 9.52 3.18
N LEU A 125 -10.45 10.10 3.29
CA LEU A 125 -9.94 11.06 2.31
C LEU A 125 -9.82 10.47 0.90
N SER A 126 -9.42 9.19 0.81
CA SER A 126 -9.41 8.46 -0.46
C SER A 126 -10.83 8.28 -1.02
N TYR A 127 -11.81 7.95 -0.19
CA TYR A 127 -13.21 7.89 -0.62
C TYR A 127 -13.70 9.24 -1.16
N LEU A 128 -13.39 10.35 -0.46
CA LEU A 128 -13.76 11.69 -0.89
C LEU A 128 -13.13 12.06 -2.23
N ALA A 129 -11.83 11.79 -2.40
CA ALA A 129 -11.12 12.01 -3.66
C ALA A 129 -11.76 11.24 -4.83
N PHE A 130 -12.02 9.94 -4.63
CA PHE A 130 -12.60 9.09 -5.67
C PHE A 130 -14.08 9.36 -5.93
N SER A 131 -14.78 9.98 -4.97
CA SER A 131 -16.16 10.43 -5.10
C SER A 131 -16.30 11.89 -5.58
N ASN A 132 -15.18 12.60 -5.76
CA ASN A 132 -15.14 14.03 -6.07
C ASN A 132 -15.94 14.87 -5.06
N LEU A 133 -15.78 14.55 -3.78
CA LEU A 133 -16.39 15.26 -2.65
C LEU A 133 -15.31 16.05 -1.90
N SER A 134 -15.73 17.15 -1.29
CA SER A 134 -14.96 17.97 -0.37
C SER A 134 -15.50 17.83 1.06
N PHE A 135 -14.77 18.37 2.04
CA PHE A 135 -15.31 18.48 3.40
C PHE A 135 -16.58 19.35 3.49
N ASP A 136 -16.77 20.29 2.57
CA ASP A 136 -17.94 21.17 2.57
C ASP A 136 -19.21 20.44 2.11
N ASP A 137 -19.05 19.42 1.27
CA ASP A 137 -20.17 18.56 0.83
C ASP A 137 -20.69 17.68 1.97
N LEU A 138 -19.90 17.48 3.03
CA LEU A 138 -20.28 16.67 4.21
C LEU A 138 -21.13 17.44 5.23
N ARG A 139 -21.39 18.74 5.03
CA ARG A 139 -22.20 19.53 5.97
C ARG A 139 -23.62 18.98 6.07
N GLU A 140 -24.24 19.10 7.25
CA GLU A 140 -25.57 18.54 7.54
C GLU A 140 -26.64 18.91 6.50
N VAL A 141 -26.60 20.15 6.01
CA VAL A 141 -27.51 20.71 5.00
C VAL A 141 -27.52 19.95 3.66
N TYR A 142 -26.50 19.14 3.39
CA TYR A 142 -26.34 18.38 2.14
C TYR A 142 -26.55 16.86 2.30
N ARG A 143 -26.71 16.36 3.53
CA ARG A 143 -26.78 14.90 3.83
C ARG A 143 -27.81 14.18 2.96
N ASP A 144 -29.04 14.68 2.90
CA ASP A 144 -30.13 14.04 2.15
C ASP A 144 -30.22 14.50 0.68
N LYS A 145 -29.33 15.39 0.23
CA LYS A 145 -29.40 16.02 -1.11
C LYS A 145 -28.40 15.43 -2.10
N ILE A 146 -27.32 14.82 -1.60
CA ILE A 146 -26.27 14.22 -2.41
C ILE A 146 -26.24 12.73 -2.08
N ALA A 147 -26.66 11.88 -3.02
CA ALA A 147 -26.77 10.43 -2.78
C ALA A 147 -25.44 9.79 -2.30
N ALA A 148 -24.29 10.28 -2.76
CA ALA A 148 -22.98 9.81 -2.29
C ALA A 148 -22.68 10.18 -0.83
N VAL A 149 -23.24 11.31 -0.35
CA VAL A 149 -23.14 11.77 1.04
C VAL A 149 -24.10 10.99 1.92
N ASP A 150 -25.35 10.78 1.48
CA ASP A 150 -26.32 9.93 2.18
C ASP A 150 -25.77 8.51 2.41
N LEU A 151 -25.25 7.88 1.36
CA LEU A 151 -24.58 6.58 1.44
C LEU A 151 -23.40 6.58 2.43
N LEU A 152 -22.56 7.61 2.36
CA LEU A 152 -21.41 7.75 3.24
C LEU A 152 -21.85 7.83 4.72
N TYR A 153 -22.84 8.64 5.05
CA TYR A 153 -23.37 8.73 6.41
C TYR A 153 -24.01 7.42 6.88
N SER A 154 -24.73 6.72 6.00
CA SER A 154 -25.31 5.42 6.33
C SER A 154 -24.25 4.37 6.65
N GLN A 155 -23.08 4.40 5.99
CA GLN A 155 -22.03 3.42 6.22
C GLN A 155 -21.06 3.82 7.34
N ALA A 156 -20.71 5.11 7.43
CA ALA A 156 -19.78 5.62 8.42
C ALA A 156 -20.44 5.94 9.78
N GLY A 157 -21.77 6.06 9.82
CA GLY A 157 -22.50 6.29 11.07
C GLY A 157 -21.96 7.47 11.89
N GLN A 158 -21.82 7.25 13.21
CA GLN A 158 -21.46 8.30 14.17
C GLN A 158 -19.96 8.65 14.19
N TRP A 159 -19.10 7.85 13.54
CA TRP A 159 -17.66 8.13 13.56
C TRP A 159 -17.22 9.14 12.51
N LEU A 160 -18.05 9.41 11.48
CA LEU A 160 -17.68 10.29 10.38
C LEU A 160 -17.27 11.68 10.85
N ASP A 161 -18.10 12.33 11.66
CA ASP A 161 -17.83 13.69 12.13
C ASP A 161 -16.55 13.75 12.99
N LYS A 162 -16.32 12.75 13.85
CA LYS A 162 -15.07 12.60 14.64
C LYS A 162 -13.83 12.52 13.75
N ILE A 163 -13.90 11.73 12.66
CA ILE A 163 -12.76 11.55 11.75
C ILE A 163 -12.56 12.79 10.87
N VAL A 164 -13.64 13.46 10.47
CA VAL A 164 -13.55 14.73 9.74
C VAL A 164 -12.88 15.80 10.60
N ASP A 165 -13.24 15.91 11.88
CA ASP A 165 -12.59 16.84 12.82
C ASP A 165 -11.12 16.49 13.02
N TYR A 166 -10.79 15.20 13.19
CA TYR A 166 -9.41 14.74 13.22
C TYR A 166 -8.62 15.17 11.98
N CYS A 167 -9.19 15.03 10.77
CA CYS A 167 -8.54 15.46 9.54
C CYS A 167 -8.23 16.96 9.55
N ARG A 168 -9.18 17.79 9.98
CA ARG A 168 -9.02 19.26 10.05
C ARG A 168 -7.95 19.64 11.06
N ASP A 169 -8.00 19.07 12.26
CA ASP A 169 -7.07 19.37 13.35
C ASP A 169 -5.62 19.01 12.99
N HIS A 170 -5.43 17.98 12.14
CA HIS A 170 -4.12 17.51 11.69
C HIS A 170 -3.72 18.07 10.31
N GLY A 171 -4.50 19.00 9.75
CA GLY A 171 -4.21 19.61 8.44
C GLY A 171 -4.18 18.61 7.28
N MET A 172 -4.90 17.49 7.40
CA MET A 172 -4.98 16.49 6.34
C MET A 172 -5.79 17.03 5.17
N THR A 173 -5.35 16.74 3.96
CA THR A 173 -5.97 17.21 2.73
C THR A 173 -6.50 16.04 1.91
N ILE A 174 -7.50 16.30 1.07
CA ILE A 174 -8.07 15.30 0.17
C ILE A 174 -7.09 15.09 -0.98
N PRO A 175 -6.57 13.85 -1.21
CA PRO A 175 -5.56 13.61 -2.21
C PRO A 175 -6.03 13.92 -3.63
N SER A 176 -5.09 14.33 -4.48
CA SER A 176 -5.34 14.46 -5.92
C SER A 176 -5.57 13.11 -6.61
N MET A 177 -6.52 13.07 -7.54
CA MET A 177 -6.85 11.91 -8.38
C MET A 177 -5.92 11.74 -9.60
N MET A 178 -4.67 12.23 -9.52
CA MET A 178 -3.70 12.12 -10.59
C MET A 178 -3.41 10.64 -10.92
N ASP A 179 -3.47 10.25 -12.20
CA ASP A 179 -3.00 8.93 -12.63
C ASP A 179 -1.47 8.96 -12.72
N THR A 180 -0.83 8.54 -11.63
CA THR A 180 0.63 8.52 -11.51
C THR A 180 1.24 7.18 -11.89
N GLY A 181 0.45 6.27 -12.47
CA GLY A 181 0.93 4.98 -12.99
C GLY A 181 2.04 5.16 -14.03
N GLU A 182 1.85 6.07 -15.00
CA GLU A 182 2.87 6.37 -16.01
C GLU A 182 4.17 6.96 -15.43
N VAL A 183 4.07 7.69 -14.31
CA VAL A 183 5.24 8.27 -13.64
C VAL A 183 6.10 7.15 -13.05
N LEU A 184 5.49 6.18 -12.36
CA LEU A 184 6.18 5.00 -11.87
C LEU A 184 6.71 4.12 -13.00
N GLU A 185 5.92 3.91 -14.05
CA GLU A 185 6.33 3.14 -15.23
C GLU A 185 7.64 3.68 -15.80
N LYS A 186 7.71 5.00 -16.07
CA LYS A 186 8.91 5.65 -16.61
C LYS A 186 10.08 5.55 -15.64
N ALA A 187 9.85 5.76 -14.35
CA ALA A 187 10.90 5.65 -13.34
C ALA A 187 11.52 4.23 -13.30
N ILE A 188 10.68 3.20 -13.35
CA ILE A 188 11.11 1.80 -13.36
C ILE A 188 11.84 1.46 -14.66
N GLU A 189 11.32 1.90 -15.81
CA GLU A 189 11.93 1.65 -17.14
C GLU A 189 13.31 2.31 -17.26
N ASN A 190 13.50 3.49 -16.68
CA ASN A 190 14.79 4.19 -16.64
C ASN A 190 15.80 3.52 -15.70
N GLY A 191 15.33 2.73 -14.74
CA GLY A 191 16.12 2.17 -13.66
C GLY A 191 16.47 3.21 -12.58
N PHE A 192 17.07 2.74 -11.49
CA PHE A 192 17.46 3.58 -10.36
C PHE A 192 18.98 3.63 -10.21
N PRO A 193 19.53 4.75 -9.73
CA PRO A 193 20.97 4.88 -9.53
C PRO A 193 21.47 3.96 -8.41
N GLY A 194 22.68 3.42 -8.58
CA GLY A 194 23.33 2.60 -7.56
C GLY A 194 22.57 1.30 -7.25
N ASP A 195 22.46 0.98 -5.97
CA ASP A 195 21.73 -0.18 -5.44
C ASP A 195 20.47 0.30 -4.70
N ASN A 196 19.73 1.20 -5.36
CA ASN A 196 18.48 1.78 -4.85
C ASN A 196 17.31 0.84 -5.20
N HIS A 197 16.46 0.56 -4.22
CA HIS A 197 15.32 -0.34 -4.34
C HIS A 197 13.99 0.38 -4.10
N LEU A 198 13.04 0.19 -5.01
CA LEU A 198 11.66 0.61 -4.84
C LEU A 198 10.82 -0.57 -4.34
N ILE A 199 10.06 -0.37 -3.27
CA ILE A 199 9.03 -1.32 -2.83
C ILE A 199 7.67 -0.65 -2.91
N ILE A 200 6.69 -1.34 -3.49
CA ILE A 200 5.30 -0.88 -3.56
C ILE A 200 4.46 -1.91 -2.81
N THR A 201 3.79 -1.50 -1.74
CA THR A 201 2.74 -2.32 -1.12
C THR A 201 1.38 -1.79 -1.50
N THR A 202 0.44 -2.70 -1.76
CA THR A 202 -0.94 -2.36 -2.08
C THR A 202 -1.83 -3.55 -1.76
N ASP A 203 -3.10 -3.36 -1.47
CA ASP A 203 -3.99 -4.49 -1.22
C ASP A 203 -4.59 -5.12 -2.49
N LEU A 204 -4.56 -4.36 -3.59
CA LEU A 204 -5.13 -4.79 -4.86
C LEU A 204 -4.25 -4.40 -6.03
N VAL A 205 -4.32 -5.18 -7.10
CA VAL A 205 -3.64 -4.90 -8.36
C VAL A 205 -4.58 -5.14 -9.53
N ASP A 206 -4.53 -4.28 -10.53
CA ASP A 206 -5.07 -4.59 -11.85
C ASP A 206 -3.96 -5.14 -12.74
N LYS A 207 -3.93 -6.47 -12.91
CA LYS A 207 -2.92 -7.18 -13.71
C LYS A 207 -2.93 -6.82 -15.19
N ARG A 208 -3.96 -6.09 -15.66
CA ARG A 208 -4.05 -5.61 -17.05
C ARG A 208 -3.39 -4.24 -17.24
N ARG A 209 -3.07 -3.51 -16.15
CA ARG A 209 -2.38 -2.21 -16.23
C ARG A 209 -0.95 -2.40 -16.71
N ARG A 210 -0.46 -1.44 -17.52
CA ARG A 210 0.92 -1.43 -18.01
C ARG A 210 1.92 -1.42 -16.85
N LEU A 211 1.68 -0.63 -15.81
CA LEU A 211 2.49 -0.62 -14.58
C LEU A 211 2.74 -2.01 -14.00
N TYR A 212 1.72 -2.89 -13.95
CA TYR A 212 1.89 -4.26 -13.46
C TYR A 212 2.90 -5.03 -14.32
N ASN A 213 2.76 -4.95 -15.65
CA ASN A 213 3.65 -5.60 -16.60
C ASN A 213 5.08 -5.01 -16.56
N THR A 214 5.20 -3.70 -16.39
CA THR A 214 6.49 -3.02 -16.22
C THR A 214 7.19 -3.52 -14.97
N ILE A 215 6.49 -3.63 -13.84
CA ILE A 215 7.08 -4.20 -12.62
C ILE A 215 7.45 -5.68 -12.83
N ASP A 216 6.60 -6.48 -13.46
CA ASP A 216 6.89 -7.91 -13.71
C ASP A 216 8.15 -8.12 -14.57
N LYS A 217 8.44 -7.18 -15.47
CA LYS A 217 9.62 -7.20 -16.34
C LYS A 217 10.89 -6.78 -15.61
N HIS A 218 10.80 -5.82 -14.70
CA HIS A 218 11.96 -5.17 -14.07
C HIS A 218 12.19 -5.58 -12.60
N GLY A 219 11.27 -6.33 -12.01
CA GLY A 219 11.28 -6.61 -10.58
C GLY A 219 10.64 -7.95 -10.20
N ILE A 220 10.23 -8.05 -8.93
CA ILE A 220 9.57 -9.22 -8.37
C ILE A 220 8.19 -8.83 -7.87
N ILE A 221 7.21 -9.68 -8.17
CA ILE A 221 5.83 -9.52 -7.69
C ILE A 221 5.56 -10.60 -6.64
N ILE A 222 5.12 -10.18 -5.46
CA ILE A 222 4.77 -11.03 -4.33
C ILE A 222 3.26 -10.99 -4.13
N ASP A 223 2.61 -12.14 -4.30
CA ASP A 223 1.17 -12.34 -4.11
C ASP A 223 0.88 -12.82 -2.69
N CYS A 224 0.38 -11.90 -1.88
CA CYS A 224 -0.12 -12.06 -0.52
C CYS A 224 -1.66 -12.19 -0.48
N SER A 225 -2.33 -12.49 -1.60
CA SER A 225 -3.78 -12.62 -1.62
C SER A 225 -4.23 -13.89 -0.89
N VAL A 226 -5.23 -13.75 -0.02
CA VAL A 226 -5.91 -14.87 0.63
C VAL A 226 -7.28 -15.06 -0.04
N PRO A 227 -7.62 -16.27 -0.49
CA PRO A 227 -8.95 -16.54 -1.04
C PRO A 227 -10.04 -16.24 0.00
N LYS A 228 -10.99 -15.36 -0.34
CA LYS A 228 -12.11 -14.96 0.53
C LYS A 228 -13.38 -15.82 0.33
N GLY A 229 -13.31 -16.92 -0.41
CA GLY A 229 -14.49 -17.74 -0.72
C GLY A 229 -14.97 -18.60 0.45
N ASP A 230 -16.18 -19.17 0.29
CA ASP A 230 -16.81 -20.04 1.29
C ASP A 230 -16.41 -21.52 1.16
N ARG A 231 -15.62 -21.87 0.14
CA ARG A 231 -15.16 -23.24 -0.04
C ARG A 231 -14.28 -23.65 1.13
N THR A 232 -14.30 -24.92 1.49
CA THR A 232 -13.49 -25.46 2.58
C THR A 232 -12.00 -25.13 2.43
N ALA A 233 -11.48 -25.10 1.21
CA ALA A 233 -10.10 -24.72 0.93
C ALA A 233 -9.80 -23.24 1.22
N ASP A 234 -10.75 -22.34 0.96
CA ASP A 234 -10.62 -20.91 1.18
C ASP A 234 -10.67 -20.59 2.68
N LYS A 235 -11.63 -21.19 3.41
CA LYS A 235 -11.72 -21.09 4.88
C LYS A 235 -10.46 -21.58 5.56
N LYS A 236 -9.93 -22.73 5.13
CA LYS A 236 -8.67 -23.27 5.66
C LYS A 236 -7.48 -22.35 5.40
N ALA A 237 -7.45 -21.65 4.25
CA ALA A 237 -6.39 -20.68 3.96
C ALA A 237 -6.49 -19.45 4.87
N GLN A 238 -7.68 -18.95 5.14
CA GLN A 238 -7.92 -17.83 6.07
C GLN A 238 -7.57 -18.22 7.52
N GLU A 239 -8.01 -19.39 7.97
CA GLU A 239 -7.68 -19.93 9.29
C GLU A 239 -6.16 -20.12 9.47
N ALA A 240 -5.47 -20.65 8.46
CA ALA A 240 -4.03 -20.83 8.52
C ALA A 240 -3.28 -19.51 8.70
N VAL A 241 -3.72 -18.44 8.02
CA VAL A 241 -3.16 -17.09 8.22
C VAL A 241 -3.39 -16.63 9.66
N LEU A 242 -4.60 -16.78 10.19
CA LEU A 242 -4.92 -16.40 11.57
C LEU A 242 -4.07 -17.16 12.60
N TYR A 243 -3.90 -18.48 12.44
CA TYR A 243 -3.09 -19.31 13.34
C TYR A 243 -1.59 -19.00 13.27
N GLU A 244 -1.04 -18.77 12.07
CA GLU A 244 0.37 -18.35 11.92
C GLU A 244 0.67 -17.05 12.67
N GLU A 245 -0.31 -16.16 12.77
CA GLU A 245 -0.18 -14.87 13.43
C GLU A 245 -0.35 -15.00 14.95
N MET A 246 -1.32 -15.81 15.42
CA MET A 246 -1.48 -16.12 16.84
C MET A 246 -0.26 -16.85 17.43
N GLY A 247 0.35 -17.76 16.67
CA GLY A 247 1.52 -18.53 17.11
C GLY A 247 2.83 -17.72 17.21
N ARG A 248 2.82 -16.43 16.82
CA ARG A 248 3.98 -15.52 16.91
C ARG A 248 3.86 -14.50 18.04
N ILE A 249 2.70 -14.41 18.68
CA ILE A 249 2.43 -13.53 19.83
C ILE A 249 2.79 -14.24 21.16
N ILE A 250 3.13 -15.53 21.11
CA ILE A 250 3.52 -16.40 22.24
C ILE A 250 5.01 -16.73 22.11
#